data_AF-A0AB32TGA6-F1
#
_entry.id   AF-A0AB32TGA6-F1
#
_cell.length_a   1.000
_cell.length_b   1.000
_cell.length_c   1.000
_cell.angle_alpha   90.00
_cell.angle_beta   90.00
_cell.angle_gamma   90.00
#
_symmetry.space_group_name_H-M   'P 1'
#
loop_
_entity.id
_entity.type
_entity.pdbx_description
1 polymer ?
#
loop_
_entity_poly.entity_id
_entity_poly.type
_entity_poly.pdbx_seq_one_letter_code
_entity_poly.pdbx_strand_id
1 'polypeptide(L)'
;MEVNTTLSKRNLDLRILAQKLLSSANRSQPFLDNETESLSEEDLDVNTDIYSKVLVTVIYVVLFLIGCLGNSITLYTLLTKKSLQNLQSTVHYHLASLAISDLLILVLCMPIELYNFIWVHHPWAFGEAVCKGYYFLRDGCSYATAFNIASLSVERFMAICHPFKAKSIMSRSRTKKLISAMWIASFFLATPMLFTMGQQLMNDEYICTTIVSSITAKTVLQLNAFLSFVVPMALISALNGVIASQLLRMFRESAQDNRVCIIGGNATMLSVAVEPNRAQSMRHGVMVLRGSLPALQTKPRIMHVYTRIINFPKKIVSLLIIVVGIHC
;
A
#
# COMPACT_ATOMS: atom_id res chain seq x y z
N MET A 1 -58.25 -80.89 17.09
CA MET A 1 -58.65 -79.48 17.26
C MET A 1 -57.42 -78.56 17.36
N GLU A 2 -56.33 -78.84 16.62
CA GLU A 2 -55.02 -78.15 16.73
C GLU A 2 -54.54 -77.48 15.42
N VAL A 3 -55.35 -77.57 14.35
CA VAL A 3 -55.00 -77.00 13.03
C VAL A 3 -55.36 -75.50 12.93
N ASN A 4 -56.44 -75.06 13.57
CA ASN A 4 -56.86 -73.65 13.53
C ASN A 4 -56.02 -72.70 14.40
N THR A 5 -55.44 -73.21 15.49
CA THR A 5 -54.53 -72.44 16.36
C THR A 5 -53.14 -72.29 15.74
N THR A 6 -52.69 -73.25 14.94
CA THR A 6 -51.42 -73.17 14.20
C THR A 6 -51.52 -72.28 12.95
N LEU A 7 -52.67 -72.23 12.28
CA LEU A 7 -52.92 -71.31 11.15
C LEU A 7 -53.03 -69.84 11.59
N SER A 8 -53.63 -69.59 12.76
CA SER A 8 -53.74 -68.24 13.35
C SER A 8 -52.37 -67.71 13.81
N LYS A 9 -51.54 -68.55 14.45
CA LYS A 9 -50.16 -68.18 14.82
C LYS A 9 -49.28 -67.90 13.60
N ARG A 10 -49.36 -68.71 12.54
CA ARG A 10 -48.58 -68.47 11.31
C ARG A 10 -48.99 -67.18 10.60
N ASN A 11 -50.27 -66.83 10.58
CA ASN A 11 -50.74 -65.56 10.00
C ASN A 11 -50.32 -64.34 10.84
N LEU A 12 -50.24 -64.48 12.16
CA LEU A 12 -49.75 -63.43 13.06
C LEU A 12 -48.23 -63.23 12.90
N ASP A 13 -47.45 -64.32 12.83
CA ASP A 13 -46.02 -64.27 12.54
C ASP A 13 -45.73 -63.73 11.13
N LEU A 14 -46.53 -64.09 10.11
CA LEU A 14 -46.37 -63.55 8.76
C LEU A 14 -46.62 -62.03 8.71
N ARG A 15 -47.57 -61.52 9.49
CA ARG A 15 -47.85 -60.07 9.59
C ARG A 15 -46.75 -59.33 10.33
N ILE A 16 -46.18 -59.92 11.39
CA ILE A 16 -45.05 -59.36 12.13
C ILE A 16 -43.76 -59.41 11.29
N LEU A 17 -43.54 -60.48 10.52
CA LEU A 17 -42.45 -60.58 9.54
C LEU A 17 -42.65 -59.61 8.38
N ALA A 18 -43.86 -59.45 7.85
CA ALA A 18 -44.16 -58.46 6.81
C ALA A 18 -43.99 -57.01 7.32
N GLN A 19 -44.37 -56.71 8.57
CA GLN A 19 -44.10 -55.40 9.19
C GLN A 19 -42.60 -55.20 9.47
N LYS A 20 -41.87 -56.22 9.90
CA LYS A 20 -40.41 -56.16 10.03
C LYS A 20 -39.72 -55.97 8.69
N LEU A 21 -40.15 -56.68 7.64
CA LEU A 21 -39.63 -56.57 6.28
C LEU A 21 -40.00 -55.24 5.62
N LEU A 22 -41.19 -54.69 5.88
CA LEU A 22 -41.55 -53.33 5.46
C LEU A 22 -40.76 -52.26 6.24
N SER A 23 -40.49 -52.48 7.54
CA SER A 23 -39.65 -51.58 8.34
C SER A 23 -38.16 -51.66 7.98
N SER A 24 -37.68 -52.81 7.47
CA SER A 24 -36.30 -53.00 7.01
C SER A 24 -36.13 -52.61 5.54
N ALA A 25 -37.13 -52.79 4.69
CA ALA A 25 -37.13 -52.30 3.31
C ALA A 25 -37.23 -50.77 3.25
N ASN A 26 -37.84 -50.13 4.26
CA ASN A 26 -37.77 -48.68 4.44
C ASN A 26 -36.44 -48.20 5.10
N ARG A 27 -35.51 -49.14 5.39
CA ARG A 27 -34.20 -48.88 6.02
C ARG A 27 -33.00 -49.17 5.09
N SER A 28 -33.24 -49.49 3.83
CA SER A 28 -32.19 -49.70 2.81
C SER A 28 -32.81 -49.57 1.42
N GLN A 29 -32.53 -48.62 0.53
CA GLN A 29 -31.55 -47.52 0.34
C GLN A 29 -32.15 -46.65 -0.82
N PRO A 30 -31.71 -45.40 -1.10
CA PRO A 30 -30.31 -45.04 -1.24
C PRO A 30 -29.91 -43.96 -0.25
N PHE A 31 -29.17 -44.39 0.75
CA PHE A 31 -28.26 -43.56 1.53
C PHE A 31 -26.87 -44.11 1.24
N LEU A 32 -26.26 -43.65 0.14
CA LEU A 32 -24.84 -43.33 0.05
C LEU A 32 -24.54 -42.54 -1.24
N ASP A 33 -25.28 -41.46 -1.48
CA ASP A 33 -24.85 -40.36 -2.36
C ASP A 33 -24.92 -39.01 -1.63
N ASN A 34 -25.04 -39.00 -0.29
CA ASN A 34 -25.11 -37.77 0.51
C ASN A 34 -24.08 -37.69 1.66
N GLU A 35 -23.09 -38.59 1.69
CA GLU A 35 -21.91 -38.49 2.59
C GLU A 35 -20.61 -38.13 1.84
N THR A 36 -20.70 -37.64 0.60
CA THR A 36 -19.52 -37.13 -0.15
C THR A 36 -19.64 -35.66 -0.56
N GLU A 37 -20.62 -34.92 -0.04
CA GLU A 37 -20.83 -33.49 -0.40
C GLU A 37 -21.22 -32.59 0.80
N SER A 38 -20.90 -33.00 2.03
CA SER A 38 -20.96 -32.11 3.21
C SER A 38 -19.73 -32.19 4.13
N LEU A 39 -18.75 -33.05 3.80
CA LEU A 39 -17.43 -33.12 4.44
C LEU A 39 -16.31 -32.54 3.55
N SER A 40 -16.67 -31.64 2.63
CA SER A 40 -15.71 -30.99 1.73
C SER A 40 -15.88 -29.48 1.67
N GLU A 41 -17.09 -28.91 1.70
CA GLU A 41 -17.24 -27.45 1.54
C GLU A 41 -16.87 -26.64 2.81
N GLU A 42 -17.36 -27.00 4.00
CA GLU A 42 -16.99 -26.31 5.25
C GLU A 42 -15.50 -26.51 5.61
N ASP A 43 -14.96 -27.72 5.42
CA ASP A 43 -13.54 -28.00 5.69
C ASP A 43 -12.60 -27.36 4.67
N LEU A 44 -12.99 -27.25 3.38
CA LEU A 44 -12.19 -26.53 2.37
C LEU A 44 -12.26 -25.01 2.59
N ASP A 45 -13.40 -24.45 2.99
CA ASP A 45 -13.58 -23.01 3.24
C ASP A 45 -12.80 -22.56 4.48
N VAL A 46 -12.93 -23.29 5.61
CA VAL A 46 -12.17 -23.04 6.84
C VAL A 46 -10.66 -23.23 6.61
N ASN A 47 -10.26 -24.25 5.85
CA ASN A 47 -8.85 -24.43 5.49
C ASN A 47 -8.35 -23.30 4.59
N THR A 48 -9.10 -22.90 3.57
CA THR A 48 -8.71 -21.81 2.67
C THR A 48 -8.59 -20.48 3.41
N ASP A 49 -9.46 -20.22 4.38
CA ASP A 49 -9.41 -19.05 5.25
C ASP A 49 -8.18 -19.05 6.15
N ILE A 50 -7.85 -20.17 6.81
CA ILE A 50 -6.66 -20.23 7.66
C ILE A 50 -5.37 -20.15 6.83
N TYR A 51 -5.30 -20.80 5.66
CA TYR A 51 -4.15 -20.66 4.75
C TYR A 51 -3.99 -19.20 4.27
N SER A 52 -5.10 -18.53 3.96
CA SER A 52 -5.10 -17.12 3.57
C SER A 52 -4.61 -16.22 4.72
N LYS A 53 -5.09 -16.43 5.95
CA LYS A 53 -4.63 -15.69 7.14
C LYS A 53 -3.15 -15.92 7.42
N VAL A 54 -2.68 -17.16 7.31
CA VAL A 54 -1.25 -17.50 7.49
C VAL A 54 -0.40 -16.85 6.40
N LEU A 55 -0.83 -16.92 5.13
CA LEU A 55 -0.14 -16.28 4.02
C LEU A 55 -0.04 -14.76 4.21
N VAL A 56 -1.16 -14.10 4.54
CA VAL A 56 -1.19 -12.65 4.83
C VAL A 56 -0.29 -12.33 6.00
N THR A 57 -0.29 -13.14 7.06
CA THR A 57 0.59 -12.96 8.21
C THR A 57 2.06 -13.03 7.83
N VAL A 58 2.48 -14.02 7.04
CA VAL A 58 3.86 -14.14 6.56
C VAL A 58 4.26 -12.90 5.76
N ILE A 59 3.39 -12.44 4.85
CA ILE A 59 3.62 -11.22 4.07
C ILE A 59 3.77 -10.01 4.99
N TYR A 60 2.88 -9.84 5.97
CA TYR A 60 2.94 -8.73 6.92
C TYR A 60 4.23 -8.73 7.74
N VAL A 61 4.66 -9.90 8.25
CA VAL A 61 5.92 -10.03 9.00
C VAL A 61 7.12 -9.67 8.12
N VAL A 62 7.16 -10.13 6.88
CA VAL A 62 8.24 -9.79 5.94
C VAL A 62 8.26 -8.29 5.63
N LEU A 63 7.11 -7.68 5.34
CA LEU A 63 6.99 -6.25 5.10
C LEU A 63 7.38 -5.43 6.32
N PHE A 64 6.97 -5.85 7.52
CA PHE A 64 7.33 -5.23 8.78
C PHE A 64 8.85 -5.25 8.99
N LEU A 65 9.50 -6.41 8.84
CA LEU A 65 10.94 -6.54 9.05
C LEU A 65 11.72 -5.69 8.03
N ILE A 66 11.43 -5.83 6.74
CA ILE A 66 12.11 -5.07 5.68
C ILE A 66 11.86 -3.57 5.85
N GLY A 67 10.61 -3.18 6.11
CA GLY A 67 10.21 -1.80 6.27
C GLY A 67 10.84 -1.14 7.49
N CYS A 68 10.80 -1.82 8.65
CA CYS A 68 11.41 -1.30 9.88
C CYS A 68 12.92 -1.18 9.76
N LEU A 69 13.61 -2.21 9.24
CA LEU A 69 15.05 -2.18 9.02
C LEU A 69 15.43 -1.08 8.01
N GLY A 70 14.76 -1.04 6.85
CA GLY A 70 15.05 -0.08 5.78
C GLY A 70 14.85 1.38 6.22
N ASN A 71 13.72 1.67 6.86
CA ASN A 71 13.42 3.02 7.33
C ASN A 71 14.31 3.43 8.52
N SER A 72 14.63 2.50 9.44
CA SER A 72 15.54 2.78 10.56
C SER A 72 16.96 3.06 10.08
N ILE A 73 17.48 2.26 9.13
CA ILE A 73 18.81 2.49 8.53
C ILE A 73 18.83 3.82 7.79
N THR A 74 17.77 4.15 7.06
CA THR A 74 17.64 5.44 6.35
C THR A 74 17.73 6.58 7.36
N LEU A 75 16.92 6.55 8.42
CA LEU A 75 16.91 7.57 9.47
C LEU A 75 18.28 7.68 10.16
N TYR A 76 18.87 6.56 10.56
CA TYR A 76 20.20 6.51 11.19
C TYR A 76 21.29 7.12 10.30
N THR A 77 21.30 6.76 9.02
CA THR A 77 22.29 7.26 8.05
C THR A 77 22.17 8.77 7.86
N LEU A 78 20.93 9.29 7.77
CA LEU A 78 20.66 10.71 7.62
C LEU A 78 21.05 11.53 8.86
N LEU A 79 20.88 10.98 10.06
CA LEU A 79 21.28 11.64 11.31
C LEU A 79 22.80 11.65 11.52
N THR A 80 23.48 10.57 11.10
CA THR A 80 24.91 10.37 11.34
C THR A 80 25.79 11.15 10.35
N LYS A 81 25.42 11.18 9.05
CA LYS A 81 26.26 11.82 8.02
C LYS A 81 25.96 13.31 7.86
N LYS A 82 26.34 14.11 8.87
CA LYS A 82 26.22 15.59 8.86
C LYS A 82 27.10 16.32 7.82
N SER A 83 28.06 15.68 7.16
CA SER A 83 29.14 16.40 6.44
C SER A 83 28.80 16.90 5.00
N LEU A 84 27.81 16.35 4.28
CA LEU A 84 27.54 16.68 2.85
C LEU A 84 26.42 17.72 2.65
N GLN A 85 26.49 18.82 3.38
CA GLN A 85 25.30 19.44 3.95
C GLN A 85 24.68 20.63 3.19
N ASN A 86 25.26 21.14 2.10
CA ASN A 86 24.85 22.46 1.59
C ASN A 86 23.73 22.47 0.53
N LEU A 87 23.56 21.41 -0.27
CA LEU A 87 22.48 21.36 -1.28
C LEU A 87 21.54 20.15 -1.10
N GLN A 88 22.02 19.02 -0.56
CA GLN A 88 21.19 17.83 -0.30
C GLN A 88 20.45 17.87 1.03
N SER A 89 20.74 18.84 1.91
CA SER A 89 20.19 18.86 3.27
C SER A 89 18.67 18.98 3.32
N THR A 90 18.04 19.64 2.35
CA THR A 90 16.58 19.81 2.30
C THR A 90 15.88 18.50 1.90
N VAL A 91 16.38 17.81 0.87
CA VAL A 91 15.94 16.45 0.50
C VAL A 91 16.10 15.48 1.67
N HIS A 92 17.21 15.55 2.41
CA HIS A 92 17.43 14.68 3.58
C HIS A 92 16.37 14.86 4.67
N TYR A 93 15.86 16.08 4.89
CA TYR A 93 14.75 16.29 5.83
C TYR A 93 13.45 15.65 5.34
N HIS A 94 13.14 15.72 4.04
CA HIS A 94 11.98 15.03 3.48
C HIS A 94 12.13 13.51 3.60
N LEU A 95 13.30 12.95 3.26
CA LEU A 95 13.56 11.51 3.42
C LEU A 95 13.45 11.05 4.89
N ALA A 96 13.94 11.85 5.83
CA ALA A 96 13.78 11.56 7.26
C ALA A 96 12.30 11.61 7.67
N SER A 97 11.53 12.58 7.15
CA SER A 97 10.09 12.65 7.42
C SER A 97 9.32 11.45 6.87
N LEU A 98 9.66 10.95 5.67
CA LEU A 98 9.07 9.73 5.11
C LEU A 98 9.41 8.52 5.98
N ALA A 99 10.68 8.37 6.37
CA ALA A 99 11.09 7.25 7.21
C ALA A 99 10.35 7.25 8.56
N ILE A 100 10.11 8.42 9.14
CA ILE A 100 9.34 8.56 10.39
C ILE A 100 7.87 8.15 10.18
N SER A 101 7.20 8.63 9.13
CA SER A 101 5.80 8.26 8.87
C SER A 101 5.64 6.77 8.60
N ASP A 102 6.56 6.16 7.85
CA ASP A 102 6.53 4.73 7.57
C ASP A 102 6.78 3.90 8.84
N LEU A 103 7.73 4.30 9.68
CA LEU A 103 7.97 3.63 10.98
C LEU A 103 6.76 3.74 11.91
N LEU A 104 6.06 4.89 11.94
CA LEU A 104 4.83 5.04 12.74
C LEU A 104 3.75 4.06 12.29
N ILE A 105 3.52 3.93 10.97
CA ILE A 105 2.55 2.96 10.43
C ILE A 105 2.97 1.53 10.76
N LEU A 106 4.22 1.17 10.48
CA LEU A 106 4.71 -0.19 10.68
C LEU A 106 4.69 -0.61 12.16
N VAL A 107 5.10 0.27 13.07
CA VAL A 107 5.24 -0.07 14.49
C VAL A 107 3.89 0.04 15.22
N LEU A 108 3.05 1.01 14.89
CA LEU A 108 1.81 1.26 15.63
C LEU A 108 0.57 0.65 14.96
N CYS A 109 0.46 0.76 13.63
CA CYS A 109 -0.76 0.35 12.94
C CYS A 109 -0.73 -1.13 12.54
N MET A 110 0.37 -1.62 11.96
CA MET A 110 0.41 -3.01 11.47
C MET A 110 0.16 -4.10 12.53
N PRO A 111 0.68 -4.01 13.78
CA PRO A 111 0.43 -5.04 14.78
C PRO A 111 -1.05 -5.10 15.20
N ILE A 112 -1.67 -3.92 15.34
CA ILE A 112 -3.10 -3.79 15.64
C ILE A 112 -3.92 -4.37 14.47
N GLU A 113 -3.53 -4.04 13.24
CA GLU A 113 -4.18 -4.52 12.02
C GLU A 113 -4.11 -6.06 11.91
N LEU A 114 -2.91 -6.61 12.08
CA LEU A 114 -2.70 -8.06 12.03
C LEU A 114 -3.50 -8.79 13.10
N TYR A 115 -3.50 -8.30 14.34
CA TYR A 115 -4.24 -8.97 15.42
C TYR A 115 -5.75 -8.85 15.23
N ASN A 116 -6.28 -7.62 15.11
CA ASN A 116 -7.72 -7.35 15.19
C ASN A 116 -8.46 -7.44 13.85
N PHE A 117 -7.76 -7.38 12.71
CA PHE A 117 -8.42 -7.41 11.39
C PHE A 117 -8.09 -8.67 10.57
N ILE A 118 -7.12 -9.48 10.98
CA ILE A 118 -6.77 -10.74 10.31
C ILE A 118 -7.07 -11.96 11.20
N TRP A 119 -6.62 -11.94 12.46
CA TRP A 119 -6.73 -13.10 13.35
C TRP A 119 -8.01 -13.11 14.16
N VAL A 120 -8.29 -12.02 14.88
CA VAL A 120 -9.40 -11.90 15.83
C VAL A 120 -10.23 -10.68 15.48
N HIS A 121 -11.23 -10.84 14.62
CA HIS A 121 -12.11 -9.75 14.20
C HIS A 121 -12.92 -9.16 15.37
N HIS A 122 -13.36 -10.03 16.28
CA HIS A 122 -14.13 -9.69 17.46
C HIS A 122 -13.62 -10.53 18.66
N PRO A 123 -13.58 -9.98 19.88
CA PRO A 123 -13.84 -8.59 20.24
C PRO A 123 -12.60 -7.67 20.06
N TRP A 124 -12.85 -6.37 19.86
CA TRP A 124 -11.85 -5.31 19.92
C TRP A 124 -11.24 -5.19 21.31
N ALA A 125 -10.01 -5.70 21.44
CA ALA A 125 -9.28 -5.78 22.72
C ALA A 125 -8.58 -4.49 23.18
N PHE A 126 -8.49 -3.42 22.37
CA PHE A 126 -7.60 -2.29 22.65
C PHE A 126 -8.26 -1.05 23.28
N GLY A 127 -9.59 -1.05 23.45
CA GLY A 127 -10.31 0.08 24.03
C GLY A 127 -10.63 1.21 23.04
N GLU A 128 -11.51 2.12 23.45
CA GLU A 128 -12.06 3.19 22.60
C GLU A 128 -10.99 4.19 22.12
N ALA A 129 -10.07 4.58 23.02
CA ALA A 129 -9.01 5.53 22.69
C ALA A 129 -8.08 5.00 21.60
N VAL A 130 -7.76 3.70 21.63
CA VAL A 130 -6.93 3.08 20.60
C VAL A 130 -7.70 2.91 19.30
N CYS A 131 -9.00 2.62 19.33
CA CYS A 131 -9.83 2.55 18.13
C CYS A 131 -9.81 3.89 17.37
N LYS A 132 -10.09 4.99 18.07
CA LYS A 132 -10.02 6.35 17.51
C LYS A 132 -8.60 6.71 17.04
N GLY A 133 -7.61 6.43 17.89
CA GLY A 133 -6.21 6.73 17.62
C GLY A 133 -5.64 5.97 16.42
N TYR A 134 -6.01 4.70 16.24
CA TYR A 134 -5.59 3.87 15.12
C TYR A 134 -5.96 4.48 13.78
N TYR A 135 -7.25 4.79 13.56
CA TYR A 135 -7.71 5.38 12.30
C TYR A 135 -7.14 6.78 12.07
N PHE A 136 -7.06 7.60 13.13
CA PHE A 136 -6.44 8.92 13.06
C PHE A 136 -4.97 8.88 12.67
N LEU A 137 -4.17 7.99 13.29
CA LEU A 137 -2.74 7.85 12.99
C LEU A 137 -2.52 7.25 11.60
N ARG A 138 -3.31 6.23 11.22
CA ARG A 138 -3.26 5.59 9.91
C ARG A 138 -3.47 6.60 8.79
N ASP A 139 -4.55 7.37 8.86
CA ASP A 139 -4.88 8.36 7.84
C ASP A 139 -3.93 9.57 7.89
N GLY A 140 -3.60 10.05 9.10
CA GLY A 140 -2.67 11.15 9.30
C GLY A 140 -1.29 10.86 8.71
N CYS A 141 -0.73 9.67 8.94
CA CYS A 141 0.56 9.29 8.38
C CYS A 141 0.48 9.10 6.85
N SER A 142 -0.63 8.56 6.32
CA SER A 142 -0.86 8.46 4.88
C SER A 142 -0.83 9.85 4.20
N TYR A 143 -1.56 10.82 4.75
CA TYR A 143 -1.52 12.21 4.29
C TYR A 143 -0.11 12.82 4.40
N ALA A 144 0.61 12.54 5.49
CA ALA A 144 1.96 13.07 5.68
C ALA A 144 2.93 12.52 4.63
N THR A 145 2.87 11.22 4.32
CA THR A 145 3.66 10.60 3.26
C THR A 145 3.34 11.23 1.91
N ALA A 146 2.06 11.40 1.57
CA ALA A 146 1.62 12.04 0.33
C ALA A 146 2.16 13.47 0.16
N PHE A 147 1.98 14.31 1.17
CA PHE A 147 2.47 15.69 1.12
C PHE A 147 4.00 15.77 1.06
N ASN A 148 4.72 14.89 1.77
CA ASN A 148 6.17 14.87 1.67
C ASN A 148 6.67 14.43 0.29
N ILE A 149 6.04 13.43 -0.35
CA ILE A 149 6.39 13.03 -1.72
C ILE A 149 6.15 14.19 -2.69
N ALA A 150 4.99 14.85 -2.60
CA ALA A 150 4.67 16.00 -3.45
C ALA A 150 5.67 17.16 -3.23
N SER A 151 5.98 17.50 -1.99
CA SER A 151 6.95 18.53 -1.65
C SER A 151 8.35 18.18 -2.17
N LEU A 152 8.78 16.92 -2.04
CA LEU A 152 10.05 16.45 -2.57
C LEU A 152 10.11 16.57 -4.10
N SER A 153 8.99 16.32 -4.80
CA SER A 153 8.90 16.53 -6.24
C SER A 153 9.02 18.01 -6.61
N VAL A 154 8.32 18.91 -5.90
CA VAL A 154 8.45 20.36 -6.10
C VAL A 154 9.89 20.84 -5.87
N GLU A 155 10.51 20.36 -4.81
CA GLU A 155 11.91 20.64 -4.48
C GLU A 155 12.85 20.25 -5.64
N ARG A 156 12.72 19.02 -6.14
CA ARG A 156 13.52 18.54 -7.27
C ARG A 156 13.27 19.35 -8.53
N PHE A 157 12.01 19.67 -8.82
CA PHE A 157 11.64 20.52 -9.95
C PHE A 157 12.32 21.89 -9.87
N MET A 158 12.25 22.55 -8.72
CA MET A 158 12.88 23.85 -8.51
C MET A 158 14.40 23.79 -8.64
N ALA A 159 15.04 22.74 -8.10
CA ALA A 159 16.48 22.55 -8.20
C ALA A 159 16.96 22.35 -9.65
N ILE A 160 16.15 21.68 -10.49
CA ILE A 160 16.47 21.41 -11.89
C ILE A 160 16.18 22.63 -12.78
N CYS A 161 14.97 23.18 -12.71
CA CYS A 161 14.51 24.23 -13.63
C CYS A 161 14.96 25.64 -13.21
N HIS A 162 15.16 25.89 -11.91
CA HIS A 162 15.47 27.21 -11.38
C HIS A 162 16.56 27.16 -10.30
N PRO A 163 17.80 26.71 -10.61
CA PRO A 163 18.85 26.44 -9.62
C PRO A 163 19.22 27.67 -8.75
N PHE A 164 19.21 28.88 -9.34
CA PHE A 164 19.48 30.11 -8.59
C PHE A 164 18.36 30.47 -7.61
N LYS A 165 17.09 30.27 -8.00
CA LYS A 165 15.94 30.47 -7.10
C LYS A 165 15.90 29.38 -6.04
N ALA A 166 16.20 28.13 -6.39
CA ALA A 166 16.26 27.02 -5.45
C ALA A 166 17.27 27.31 -4.32
N LYS A 167 18.48 27.79 -4.65
CA LYS A 167 19.48 28.16 -3.64
C LYS A 167 19.01 29.27 -2.67
N SER A 168 18.17 30.19 -3.12
CA SER A 168 17.63 31.29 -2.31
C SER A 168 16.40 30.89 -1.49
N ILE A 169 15.50 30.10 -2.09
CA ILE A 169 14.21 29.70 -1.50
C ILE A 169 14.40 28.51 -0.55
N MET A 170 15.20 27.51 -0.92
CA MET A 170 15.34 26.23 -0.24
C MET A 170 16.39 26.30 0.88
N SER A 171 15.98 26.89 2.00
CA SER A 171 16.76 26.94 3.24
C SER A 171 16.32 25.84 4.21
N ARG A 172 17.26 25.27 4.96
CA ARG A 172 17.00 24.25 5.99
C ARG A 172 15.92 24.68 6.99
N SER A 173 15.90 25.95 7.38
CA SER A 173 14.89 26.49 8.31
C SER A 173 13.49 26.48 7.69
N ARG A 174 13.38 26.87 6.41
CA ARG A 174 12.11 26.87 5.68
C ARG A 174 11.60 25.45 5.42
N THR A 175 12.48 24.52 5.04
CA THR A 175 12.11 23.11 4.84
C THR A 175 11.60 22.47 6.12
N LYS A 176 12.25 22.71 7.28
CA LYS A 176 11.74 22.22 8.57
C LYS A 176 10.35 22.78 8.91
N LYS A 177 10.14 24.08 8.66
CA LYS A 177 8.81 24.72 8.83
C LYS A 177 7.77 24.12 7.90
N LEU A 178 8.13 23.89 6.64
CA LEU A 178 7.25 23.28 5.64
C LEU A 178 6.85 21.86 6.06
N ILE A 179 7.82 21.04 6.49
CA ILE A 179 7.54 19.69 6.99
C ILE A 179 6.62 19.74 8.20
N SER A 180 6.91 20.59 9.20
CA SER A 180 6.03 20.76 10.36
C SER A 180 4.61 21.18 9.95
N ALA A 181 4.46 22.10 9.00
CA ALA A 181 3.16 22.50 8.48
C ALA A 181 2.43 21.35 7.77
N MET A 182 3.15 20.52 7.00
CA MET A 182 2.57 19.33 6.36
C MET A 182 2.06 18.34 7.39
N TRP A 183 2.83 18.04 8.45
CA TRP A 183 2.37 17.16 9.53
C TRP A 183 1.11 17.68 10.22
N ILE A 184 1.07 18.98 10.54
CA ILE A 184 -0.12 19.61 11.14
C ILE A 184 -1.31 19.50 10.19
N ALA A 185 -1.12 19.81 8.90
CA ALA A 185 -2.17 19.70 7.89
C ALA A 185 -2.66 18.25 7.75
N SER A 186 -1.78 17.27 7.75
CA SER A 186 -2.12 15.85 7.66
C SER A 186 -2.97 15.36 8.83
N PHE A 187 -2.59 15.72 10.05
CA PHE A 187 -3.40 15.37 11.24
C PHE A 187 -4.70 16.17 11.31
N PHE A 188 -4.70 17.42 10.84
CA PHE A 188 -5.94 18.19 10.71
C PHE A 188 -6.92 17.50 9.74
N LEU A 189 -6.44 17.04 8.58
CA LEU A 189 -7.27 16.30 7.62
C LEU A 189 -7.75 14.94 8.15
N ALA A 190 -6.97 14.29 9.03
CA ALA A 190 -7.35 13.02 9.67
C ALA A 190 -8.32 13.19 10.85
N THR A 191 -8.53 14.42 11.33
CA THR A 191 -9.36 14.72 12.52
C THR A 191 -10.79 14.14 12.45
N PRO A 192 -11.50 14.12 11.30
CA PRO A 192 -12.82 13.51 11.22
C PRO A 192 -12.88 12.04 11.67
N MET A 193 -11.77 11.29 11.55
CA MET A 193 -11.71 9.90 12.00
C MET A 193 -11.87 9.75 13.52
N LEU A 194 -11.41 10.74 14.31
CA LEU A 194 -11.58 10.73 15.78
C LEU A 194 -13.04 10.82 16.22
N PHE A 195 -13.89 11.43 15.40
CA PHE A 195 -15.32 11.60 15.68
C PHE A 195 -16.19 10.54 14.98
N THR A 196 -15.69 9.96 13.89
CA THR A 196 -16.43 8.97 13.09
C THR A 196 -16.25 7.56 13.62
N MET A 197 -15.05 7.20 14.09
CA MET A 197 -14.72 5.88 14.59
C MET A 197 -14.83 5.80 16.11
N GLY A 198 -15.11 4.62 16.63
CA GLY A 198 -15.17 4.37 18.07
C GLY A 198 -15.50 2.93 18.41
N GLN A 199 -15.45 2.62 19.69
CA GLN A 199 -15.83 1.29 20.18
C GLN A 199 -17.34 1.25 20.42
N GLN A 200 -17.99 0.19 19.94
CA GLN A 200 -19.40 -0.10 20.22
C GLN A 200 -19.56 -1.53 20.73
N LEU A 201 -20.58 -1.75 21.56
CA LEU A 201 -20.99 -3.09 21.99
C LEU A 201 -22.05 -3.60 21.02
N MET A 202 -21.74 -4.69 20.31
CA MET A 202 -22.66 -5.36 19.38
C MET A 202 -22.67 -6.85 19.71
N ASN A 203 -23.86 -7.42 19.95
CA ASN A 203 -24.04 -8.83 20.30
C ASN A 203 -23.15 -9.29 21.48
N ASP A 204 -23.11 -8.49 22.55
CA ASP A 204 -22.27 -8.69 23.75
C ASP A 204 -20.74 -8.70 23.50
N GLU A 205 -20.30 -8.30 22.30
CA GLU A 205 -18.89 -8.14 21.96
C GLU A 205 -18.55 -6.69 21.64
N TYR A 206 -17.40 -6.22 22.14
CA TYR A 206 -16.91 -4.90 21.76
C TYR A 206 -16.30 -4.96 20.35
N ILE A 207 -16.65 -4.02 19.48
CA ILE A 207 -16.06 -3.89 18.15
C ILE A 207 -15.63 -2.44 17.91
N CYS A 208 -14.61 -2.25 17.07
CA CYS A 208 -14.19 -0.92 16.63
C CYS A 208 -14.84 -0.62 15.28
N THR A 209 -15.80 0.29 15.27
CA THR A 209 -16.67 0.59 14.11
C THR A 209 -17.04 2.07 14.05
N THR A 210 -17.80 2.47 13.03
CA THR A 210 -18.30 3.84 12.90
C THR A 210 -19.41 4.10 13.92
N ILE A 211 -19.28 5.15 14.72
CA ILE A 211 -20.26 5.52 15.77
C ILE A 211 -21.34 6.51 15.31
N VAL A 212 -21.18 7.05 14.10
CA VAL A 212 -22.10 8.04 13.50
C VAL A 212 -23.13 7.38 12.60
N SER A 213 -24.15 8.14 12.19
CA SER A 213 -25.17 7.64 11.25
C SER A 213 -24.53 7.08 9.97
N SER A 214 -25.13 6.03 9.38
CA SER A 214 -24.59 5.39 8.18
C SER A 214 -24.44 6.36 7.01
N ILE A 215 -25.28 7.39 6.92
CA ILE A 215 -25.17 8.45 5.91
C ILE A 215 -23.92 9.30 6.18
N THR A 216 -23.75 9.79 7.41
CA THR A 216 -22.56 10.56 7.82
C THR A 216 -21.28 9.75 7.63
N ALA A 217 -21.27 8.48 8.05
CA ALA A 217 -20.12 7.59 7.89
C ALA A 217 -19.76 7.41 6.42
N LYS A 218 -20.74 7.10 5.56
CA LYS A 218 -20.52 6.98 4.11
C LYS A 218 -19.97 8.28 3.52
N THR A 219 -20.58 9.42 3.81
CA THR A 219 -20.11 10.72 3.31
C THR A 219 -18.70 11.04 3.78
N VAL A 220 -18.40 10.90 5.07
CA VAL A 220 -17.07 11.20 5.62
C VAL A 220 -16.02 10.25 5.05
N LEU A 221 -16.29 8.95 5.01
CA LEU A 221 -15.36 7.96 4.47
C LEU A 221 -15.13 8.14 2.97
N GLN A 222 -16.18 8.43 2.19
CA GLN A 222 -16.05 8.69 0.76
C GLN A 222 -15.25 9.97 0.49
N LEU A 223 -15.53 11.05 1.21
CA LEU A 223 -14.77 12.30 1.07
C LEU A 223 -13.31 12.13 1.49
N ASN A 224 -13.07 11.42 2.59
CA ASN A 224 -11.72 11.13 3.07
C ASN A 224 -10.96 10.22 2.10
N ALA A 225 -11.60 9.19 1.55
CA ALA A 225 -11.01 8.33 0.53
C ALA A 225 -10.70 9.10 -0.76
N PHE A 226 -11.63 9.94 -1.22
CA PHE A 226 -11.43 10.79 -2.39
C PHE A 226 -10.29 11.78 -2.16
N LEU A 227 -10.23 12.44 -1.00
CA LEU A 227 -9.19 13.40 -0.66
C LEU A 227 -7.83 12.71 -0.45
N SER A 228 -7.78 11.56 0.21
CA SER A 228 -6.55 10.80 0.46
C SER A 228 -6.01 10.11 -0.79
N PHE A 229 -6.86 9.78 -1.77
CA PHE A 229 -6.43 9.07 -2.97
C PHE A 229 -6.27 10.03 -4.16
N VAL A 230 -7.32 10.76 -4.52
CA VAL A 230 -7.35 11.53 -5.77
C VAL A 230 -6.43 12.73 -5.73
N VAL A 231 -6.45 13.51 -4.64
CA VAL A 231 -5.64 14.73 -4.56
C VAL A 231 -4.14 14.42 -4.51
N PRO A 232 -3.63 13.53 -3.64
CA PRO A 232 -2.25 13.05 -3.68
C PRO A 232 -1.86 12.46 -5.03
N MET A 233 -2.68 11.58 -5.61
CA MET A 233 -2.32 10.93 -6.87
C MET A 233 -2.25 11.92 -8.03
N ALA A 234 -3.20 12.85 -8.14
CA ALA A 234 -3.19 13.87 -9.18
C ALA A 234 -1.98 14.81 -9.02
N LEU A 235 -1.71 15.26 -7.79
CA LEU A 235 -0.59 16.15 -7.50
C LEU A 235 0.76 15.45 -7.78
N ILE A 236 0.97 14.26 -7.26
CA ILE A 236 2.20 13.47 -7.45
C ILE A 236 2.37 13.14 -8.93
N SER A 237 1.31 12.73 -9.63
CA SER A 237 1.36 12.40 -11.06
C SER A 237 1.71 13.62 -11.92
N ALA A 238 1.07 14.76 -11.70
CA ALA A 238 1.35 15.99 -12.43
C ALA A 238 2.79 16.45 -12.20
N LEU A 239 3.23 16.51 -10.94
CA LEU A 239 4.58 16.95 -10.57
C LEU A 239 5.65 16.02 -11.13
N ASN A 240 5.49 14.71 -10.96
CA ASN A 240 6.45 13.73 -11.48
C ASN A 240 6.45 13.68 -13.01
N GLY A 241 5.30 13.90 -13.65
CA GLY A 241 5.18 14.03 -15.10
C GLY A 241 5.99 15.21 -15.63
N VAL A 242 5.83 16.39 -15.01
CA VAL A 242 6.59 17.60 -15.39
C VAL A 242 8.10 17.39 -15.19
N ILE A 243 8.52 16.80 -14.07
CA ILE A 243 9.93 16.49 -13.80
C ILE A 243 10.49 15.54 -14.87
N ALA A 244 9.75 14.46 -15.19
CA ALA A 244 10.17 13.50 -16.20
C ALA A 244 10.29 14.16 -17.58
N SER A 245 9.32 14.97 -17.99
CA SER A 245 9.37 15.72 -19.26
C SER A 245 10.57 16.66 -19.32
N GLN A 246 10.86 17.39 -18.25
CA GLN A 246 12.01 18.29 -18.18
C GLN A 246 13.34 17.53 -18.24
N LEU A 247 13.47 16.45 -17.47
CA LEU A 247 14.68 15.60 -17.52
C LEU A 247 14.88 15.00 -18.90
N LEU A 248 13.82 14.50 -19.54
CA LEU A 248 13.88 13.96 -20.91
C LEU A 248 14.28 15.04 -21.91
N ARG A 249 13.79 16.26 -21.75
CA ARG A 249 14.20 17.40 -22.59
C ARG A 249 15.68 17.71 -22.42
N MET A 250 16.18 17.81 -21.18
CA MET A 250 17.60 18.03 -20.90
C MET A 250 18.47 16.90 -21.48
N PHE A 251 18.03 15.64 -21.38
CA PHE A 251 18.75 14.52 -21.97
C PHE A 251 18.75 14.57 -23.50
N ARG A 252 17.63 14.95 -24.14
CA ARG A 252 17.57 15.14 -25.59
C ARG A 252 18.48 16.26 -26.07
N GLU A 253 18.46 17.41 -25.38
CA GLU A 253 19.35 18.53 -25.67
C GLU A 253 20.83 18.10 -25.55
N SER A 254 21.20 17.38 -24.49
CA SER A 254 22.57 16.85 -24.34
C SER A 254 22.96 15.82 -25.42
N ALA A 255 22.01 15.03 -25.92
CA ALA A 255 22.25 14.08 -27.01
C ALA A 255 22.37 14.78 -28.37
N GLN A 256 21.73 15.94 -28.53
CA GLN A 256 21.80 16.74 -29.75
C GLN A 256 23.07 17.60 -29.80
N ASP A 257 23.49 18.17 -28.68
CA ASP A 257 24.82 18.81 -28.54
C ASP A 257 25.95 17.81 -28.84
N ASN A 258 25.76 16.53 -28.51
CA ASN A 258 26.73 15.48 -28.83
C ASN A 258 26.63 14.96 -30.29
N ARG A 259 25.61 15.39 -31.06
CA ARG A 259 25.39 15.01 -32.47
C ARG A 259 25.67 16.14 -33.47
N VAL A 260 25.65 17.41 -33.05
CA VAL A 260 25.94 18.54 -33.94
C VAL A 260 27.45 18.83 -33.95
N CYS A 261 28.18 18.10 -34.80
CA CYS A 261 29.42 18.58 -35.43
C CYS A 261 29.74 17.73 -36.67
N ILE A 262 29.01 17.92 -37.76
CA ILE A 262 29.51 17.64 -39.12
C ILE A 262 29.10 18.81 -40.01
N ILE A 263 30.03 19.71 -40.28
CA ILE A 263 29.98 20.58 -41.46
C ILE A 263 31.37 20.56 -42.09
N GLY A 264 31.46 20.04 -43.30
CA GLY A 264 32.62 20.24 -44.18
C GLY A 264 33.74 19.19 -44.13
N GLY A 265 33.44 17.89 -43.99
CA GLY A 265 34.37 16.82 -44.38
C GLY A 265 35.64 16.61 -43.54
N ASN A 266 35.99 17.49 -42.60
CA ASN A 266 37.07 17.27 -41.65
C ASN A 266 36.54 17.28 -40.20
N ALA A 267 36.73 16.17 -39.49
CA ALA A 267 36.38 16.03 -38.08
C ALA A 267 37.28 16.94 -37.23
N THR A 268 36.81 18.15 -36.92
CA THR A 268 37.39 18.97 -35.86
C THR A 268 36.38 19.04 -34.72
N MET A 269 36.78 18.54 -33.54
CA MET A 269 36.04 18.76 -32.30
C MET A 269 35.96 20.26 -32.07
N LEU A 270 34.75 20.83 -32.14
CA LEU A 270 34.51 22.18 -31.69
C LEU A 270 34.59 22.17 -30.16
N SER A 271 35.78 22.46 -29.63
CA SER A 271 35.96 22.88 -28.24
C SER A 271 35.24 24.21 -28.08
N VAL A 272 33.96 24.15 -27.70
CA VAL A 272 33.30 25.29 -27.06
C VAL A 272 34.11 25.55 -25.80
N ALA A 273 34.90 26.62 -25.83
CA ALA A 273 35.60 27.14 -24.66
C ALA A 273 34.56 27.59 -23.63
N VAL A 274 34.06 26.63 -22.86
CA VAL A 274 33.30 26.88 -21.64
C VAL A 274 34.29 27.48 -20.66
N GLU A 275 34.00 28.68 -20.15
CA GLU A 275 34.77 29.29 -19.07
C GLU A 275 35.09 28.25 -17.98
N PRO A 276 36.36 28.12 -17.57
CA PRO A 276 36.82 27.03 -16.71
C PRO A 276 36.04 26.93 -15.39
N ASN A 277 35.51 28.06 -14.90
CA ASN A 277 34.73 28.14 -13.66
C ASN A 277 33.34 27.47 -13.73
N ARG A 278 32.69 27.43 -14.91
CA ARG A 278 31.38 26.77 -15.09
C ARG A 278 31.54 25.26 -15.34
N ALA A 279 32.56 24.85 -16.09
CA ALA A 279 32.85 23.45 -16.37
C ALA A 279 33.25 22.66 -15.12
N GLN A 280 34.00 23.28 -14.20
CA GLN A 280 34.41 22.63 -12.94
C GLN A 280 33.22 22.40 -12.00
N SER A 281 32.28 23.34 -11.92
CA SER A 281 31.04 23.17 -11.14
C SER A 281 30.15 22.05 -11.68
N MET A 282 30.07 21.88 -13.00
CA MET A 282 29.31 20.78 -13.60
C MET A 282 30.01 19.42 -13.47
N ARG A 283 31.35 19.38 -13.55
CA ARG A 283 32.12 18.14 -13.32
C ARG A 283 31.94 17.61 -11.91
N HIS A 284 31.89 18.49 -10.90
CA HIS A 284 31.53 18.09 -9.54
C HIS A 284 30.08 17.60 -9.43
N GLY A 285 29.11 18.27 -10.08
CA GLY A 285 27.72 17.81 -10.10
C GLY A 285 27.52 16.44 -10.77
N VAL A 286 28.21 16.20 -11.88
CA VAL A 286 28.16 14.93 -12.64
C VAL A 286 28.89 13.81 -11.91
N MET A 287 30.00 14.11 -11.22
CA MET A 287 30.72 13.12 -10.40
C MET A 287 29.90 12.71 -9.16
N VAL A 288 29.14 13.63 -8.56
CA VAL A 288 28.19 13.35 -7.48
C VAL A 288 26.98 12.52 -7.97
N LEU A 289 26.49 12.77 -9.18
CA LEU A 289 25.45 11.96 -9.83
C LEU A 289 25.95 10.54 -10.17
N ARG A 290 27.20 10.40 -10.62
CA ARG A 290 27.82 9.08 -10.89
C ARG A 290 28.10 8.27 -9.61
N GLY A 291 28.41 8.93 -8.49
CA GLY A 291 28.64 8.24 -7.21
C GLY A 291 27.37 7.72 -6.51
N SER A 292 26.18 8.20 -6.90
CA SER A 292 24.92 7.89 -6.21
C SER A 292 24.10 6.76 -6.87
N LEU A 293 24.38 6.40 -8.12
CA LEU A 293 23.71 5.31 -8.83
C LEU A 293 24.70 4.50 -9.68
N PRO A 294 25.26 3.38 -9.17
CA PRO A 294 25.96 2.40 -10.00
C PRO A 294 25.00 1.70 -10.99
N ALA A 295 23.69 1.81 -10.79
CA ALA A 295 22.68 1.03 -11.51
C ALA A 295 22.22 1.63 -12.85
N LEU A 296 22.67 2.83 -13.26
CA LEU A 296 22.22 3.45 -14.52
C LEU A 296 23.09 3.15 -15.74
N GLN A 297 24.13 2.33 -15.59
CA GLN A 297 24.88 1.78 -16.70
C GLN A 297 24.67 0.27 -16.76
N THR A 298 23.57 -0.20 -17.35
CA THR A 298 23.58 -1.29 -18.36
C THR A 298 22.18 -1.74 -18.79
N LYS A 299 22.03 -1.79 -20.12
CA LYS A 299 21.05 -2.52 -20.96
C LYS A 299 19.60 -1.98 -21.13
N PRO A 300 19.14 -1.83 -22.40
CA PRO A 300 17.78 -1.38 -22.76
C PRO A 300 16.66 -2.37 -22.41
N ARG A 301 16.95 -3.56 -21.87
CA ARG A 301 15.91 -4.52 -21.41
C ARG A 301 15.27 -4.12 -20.07
N ILE A 302 15.97 -3.38 -19.20
CA ILE A 302 15.43 -2.97 -17.88
C ILE A 302 14.38 -1.88 -18.03
N MET A 303 14.48 -1.01 -19.04
CA MET A 303 13.49 0.04 -19.31
C MET A 303 12.11 -0.54 -19.65
N HIS A 304 12.04 -1.72 -20.27
CA HIS A 304 10.78 -2.42 -20.55
C HIS A 304 10.15 -3.02 -19.28
N VAL A 305 10.98 -3.47 -18.33
CA VAL A 305 10.55 -3.95 -17.01
C VAL A 305 10.10 -2.78 -16.14
N TYR A 306 10.82 -1.66 -16.14
CA TYR A 306 10.44 -0.43 -15.43
C TYR A 306 9.16 0.21 -15.98
N THR A 307 8.96 0.19 -17.30
CA THR A 307 7.71 0.64 -17.92
C THR A 307 6.55 -0.31 -17.61
N ARG A 308 6.80 -1.62 -17.44
CA ARG A 308 5.80 -2.57 -16.95
C ARG A 308 5.50 -2.40 -15.46
N ILE A 309 6.50 -2.07 -14.63
CA ILE A 309 6.36 -1.81 -13.18
C ILE A 309 5.66 -0.47 -12.91
N ILE A 310 5.93 0.59 -13.69
CA ILE A 310 5.23 1.89 -13.60
C ILE A 310 3.79 1.80 -14.12
N ASN A 311 3.50 0.92 -15.08
CA ASN A 311 2.13 0.63 -15.53
C ASN A 311 1.44 -0.47 -14.70
N PHE A 312 2.16 -1.15 -13.80
CA PHE A 312 1.62 -2.12 -12.86
C PHE A 312 0.58 -1.51 -11.90
N PRO A 313 0.80 -0.32 -11.30
CA PRO A 313 -0.24 0.35 -10.51
C PRO A 313 -1.42 0.81 -11.35
N LYS A 314 -1.27 1.12 -12.65
CA LYS A 314 -2.41 1.41 -13.53
C LYS A 314 -3.28 0.18 -13.80
N LYS A 315 -2.65 -0.99 -13.93
CA LYS A 315 -3.36 -2.28 -14.07
C LYS A 315 -4.02 -2.71 -12.76
N ILE A 316 -3.36 -2.48 -11.62
CA ILE A 316 -3.93 -2.72 -10.28
C ILE A 316 -5.07 -1.74 -9.98
N VAL A 317 -4.99 -0.48 -10.40
CA VAL A 317 -6.11 0.48 -10.31
C VAL A 317 -7.26 0.08 -11.22
N SER A 318 -6.99 -0.39 -12.43
CA SER A 318 -8.04 -0.95 -13.29
C SER A 318 -8.64 -2.23 -12.70
N LEU A 319 -7.83 -3.08 -12.06
CA LEU A 319 -8.28 -4.32 -11.41
C LEU A 319 -9.04 -4.04 -10.12
N LEU A 320 -8.65 -3.03 -9.34
CA LEU A 320 -9.36 -2.54 -8.14
C LEU A 320 -10.66 -1.83 -8.51
N ILE A 321 -10.73 -1.10 -9.62
CA ILE A 321 -12.01 -0.53 -10.10
C ILE A 321 -12.98 -1.64 -10.55
N ILE A 322 -12.45 -2.76 -11.05
CA ILE A 322 -13.24 -3.93 -11.46
C ILE A 322 -13.63 -4.83 -10.26
N VAL A 323 -12.72 -5.00 -9.29
CA VAL A 323 -12.90 -5.84 -8.08
C VAL A 323 -13.71 -5.11 -7.01
N VAL A 324 -13.53 -3.79 -6.85
CA VAL A 324 -14.39 -2.91 -6.04
C VAL A 324 -15.63 -2.52 -6.86
N GLY A 325 -16.17 -3.48 -7.62
CA GLY A 325 -17.38 -3.36 -8.39
C GLY A 325 -18.44 -2.62 -7.58
N ILE A 326 -18.65 -1.38 -7.98
CA ILE A 326 -19.81 -0.56 -7.67
C ILE A 326 -21.01 -1.37 -8.15
N HIS A 327 -21.57 -2.20 -7.27
CA HIS A 327 -22.96 -2.60 -7.41
C HIS A 327 -23.80 -1.40 -7.00
N CYS A 328 -24.23 -0.67 -8.04
CA CYS A 328 -25.56 -0.10 -8.03
C CYS A 328 -26.57 -1.25 -7.95
#